data_AF-R1GHL0-F1
#
_entry.id   AF-R1GHL0-F1
#
_cell.length_a   1.000
_cell.length_b   1.000
_cell.length_c   1.000
_cell.angle_alpha   90.00
_cell.angle_beta   90.00
_cell.angle_gamma   90.00
#
_symmetry.space_group_name_H-M   'P 1'
#
loop_
_entity.id
_entity.type
_entity.pdbx_description
1 polymer ?
#
loop_
_entity_poly.entity_id
_entity_poly.type
_entity_poly.pdbx_seq_one_letter_code
_entity_poly.pdbx_strand_id
1 'polypeptide(L)'
;MSAELSDTLNRLRLQDYLPALVENGFDSWDVVCDITEEDLAHLGFKLGHRRILQREIAASRGVLGADSNGPSPHTMTPPENHDSQSPASPRVEERTKRRYRRKPRPDINAPQKPKTAYVNFADNLRTDPAISSLSFVDIAREVGRRWQALPPEQKHTWECQAARDMQEYEAQMDEYKTTENYRRYQNYLKAFRQDQFQGTRSRSTPKSSWWSNFKV
;
A
#
# COMPACT_ATOMS: atom_id res chain seq x y z
N MET A 1 -2.80 35.44 -17.78
CA MET A 1 -1.74 34.47 -17.38
C MET A 1 -0.88 35.08 -16.28
N SER A 2 -1.00 34.60 -15.06
CA SER A 2 -0.08 34.96 -13.97
C SER A 2 1.28 34.24 -14.12
N ALA A 3 2.38 34.92 -13.80
CA ALA A 3 3.70 34.30 -13.71
C ALA A 3 3.73 33.22 -12.60
N GLU A 4 3.06 33.51 -11.47
CA GLU A 4 2.93 32.62 -10.32
C GLU A 4 2.37 31.24 -10.69
N LEU A 5 1.29 31.15 -11.49
CA LEU A 5 0.74 29.86 -11.93
C LEU A 5 1.73 29.04 -12.78
N SER A 6 2.51 29.71 -13.64
CA SER A 6 3.56 29.05 -14.41
C SER A 6 4.66 28.51 -13.48
N ASP A 7 5.08 29.30 -12.51
CA ASP A 7 6.14 28.94 -11.56
C ASP A 7 5.71 27.82 -10.58
N THR A 8 4.44 27.83 -10.13
CA THR A 8 3.90 26.73 -9.30
C THR A 8 3.82 25.43 -10.08
N LEU A 9 3.30 25.44 -11.32
CA LEU A 9 3.23 24.23 -12.15
C LEU A 9 4.62 23.72 -12.55
N ASN A 10 5.58 24.60 -12.83
CA ASN A 10 6.97 24.21 -13.09
C ASN A 10 7.65 23.58 -11.85
N ARG A 11 7.39 24.11 -10.65
CA ARG A 11 7.83 23.54 -9.37
C ARG A 11 7.24 22.14 -9.15
N LEU A 12 5.97 21.94 -9.50
CA LEU A 12 5.27 20.66 -9.37
C LEU A 12 5.53 19.67 -10.52
N ARG A 13 6.25 20.08 -11.58
CA ARG A 13 6.45 19.31 -12.83
C ARG A 13 5.13 18.99 -13.56
N LEU A 14 4.23 19.97 -13.60
CA LEU A 14 2.90 19.91 -14.22
C LEU A 14 2.72 20.96 -15.34
N GLN A 15 3.82 21.55 -15.84
CA GLN A 15 3.78 22.63 -16.83
C GLN A 15 3.05 22.26 -18.14
N ASP A 16 3.04 20.98 -18.51
CA ASP A 16 2.36 20.47 -19.72
C ASP A 16 0.83 20.68 -19.68
N TYR A 17 0.26 20.93 -18.50
CA TYR A 17 -1.17 21.23 -18.31
C TYR A 17 -1.51 22.72 -18.31
N LEU A 18 -0.51 23.62 -18.33
CA LEU A 18 -0.73 25.07 -18.36
C LEU A 18 -1.63 25.52 -19.53
N PRO A 19 -1.48 25.01 -20.78
CA PRO A 19 -2.35 25.39 -21.88
C PRO A 19 -3.82 25.01 -21.63
N ALA A 20 -4.06 23.77 -21.15
CA ALA A 20 -5.40 23.27 -20.86
C ALA A 20 -6.10 24.04 -19.74
N LEU A 21 -5.35 24.48 -18.72
CA LEU A 21 -5.87 25.35 -17.67
C LEU A 21 -6.28 26.72 -18.22
N VAL A 22 -5.40 27.40 -18.97
CA VAL A 22 -5.67 28.74 -19.51
C VAL A 22 -6.81 28.72 -20.54
N GLU A 23 -6.88 27.71 -21.40
CA GLU A 23 -7.95 27.53 -22.39
C GLU A 23 -9.34 27.36 -21.73
N ASN A 24 -9.38 26.83 -20.51
CA ASN A 24 -10.60 26.68 -19.71
C ASN A 24 -10.79 27.79 -18.66
N GLY A 25 -10.07 28.92 -18.78
CA GLY A 25 -10.24 30.11 -17.93
C GLY A 25 -9.47 30.10 -16.61
N PHE A 26 -8.67 29.08 -16.32
CA PHE A 26 -7.84 28.97 -15.11
C PHE A 26 -6.46 29.60 -15.35
N ASP A 27 -6.40 30.93 -15.50
CA ASP A 27 -5.19 31.66 -15.93
C ASP A 27 -4.36 32.29 -14.78
N SER A 28 -4.85 32.16 -13.55
CA SER A 28 -4.28 32.71 -12.30
C SER A 28 -4.26 31.66 -11.19
N TRP A 29 -3.31 31.79 -10.24
CA TRP A 29 -3.14 30.82 -9.16
C TRP A 29 -4.33 30.81 -8.17
N ASP A 30 -4.93 31.97 -7.90
CA ASP A 30 -6.14 32.09 -7.07
C ASP A 30 -7.31 31.28 -7.64
N VAL A 31 -7.62 31.46 -8.93
CA VAL A 31 -8.69 30.71 -9.61
C VAL A 31 -8.37 29.21 -9.69
N VAL A 32 -7.09 28.84 -9.82
CA VAL A 32 -6.64 27.44 -9.74
C VAL A 32 -6.75 26.88 -8.32
N CYS A 33 -6.74 27.69 -7.26
CA CYS A 33 -7.00 27.17 -5.91
C CYS A 33 -8.46 26.71 -5.75
N ASP A 34 -9.41 27.37 -6.41
CA ASP A 34 -10.84 27.07 -6.32
C ASP A 34 -11.30 25.90 -7.22
N ILE A 35 -10.42 25.37 -8.08
CA ILE A 35 -10.72 24.22 -8.95
C ILE A 35 -11.05 22.94 -8.15
N THR A 36 -12.09 22.21 -8.57
CA THR A 36 -12.46 20.94 -7.91
C THR A 36 -11.65 19.74 -8.44
N GLU A 37 -11.75 18.58 -7.78
CA GLU A 37 -11.15 17.35 -8.33
C GLU A 37 -11.81 16.92 -9.66
N GLU A 38 -13.09 17.22 -9.81
CA GLU A 38 -13.91 16.87 -10.96
C GLU A 38 -13.53 17.71 -12.18
N ASP A 39 -13.36 19.03 -12.00
CA ASP A 39 -12.86 19.91 -13.06
C ASP A 39 -11.47 19.47 -13.55
N LEU A 40 -10.54 19.21 -12.62
CA LEU A 40 -9.23 18.66 -12.98
C LEU A 40 -9.31 17.32 -13.70
N ALA A 41 -10.33 16.49 -13.43
CA ALA A 41 -10.56 15.25 -14.16
C ALA A 41 -11.05 15.50 -15.59
N HIS A 42 -11.97 16.46 -15.78
CA HIS A 42 -12.44 16.91 -17.10
C HIS A 42 -11.32 17.55 -17.93
N LEU A 43 -10.40 18.30 -17.32
CA LEU A 43 -9.18 18.83 -17.94
C LEU A 43 -8.10 17.76 -18.22
N GLY A 44 -8.40 16.46 -18.05
CA GLY A 44 -7.51 15.36 -18.39
C GLY A 44 -6.32 15.16 -17.44
N PHE A 45 -6.30 15.77 -16.25
CA PHE A 45 -5.23 15.53 -15.29
C PHE A 45 -5.29 14.08 -14.79
N LYS A 46 -4.17 13.36 -14.91
CA LYS A 46 -4.00 12.03 -14.32
C LYS A 46 -4.17 12.09 -12.81
N LEU A 47 -4.79 11.08 -12.20
CA LEU A 47 -5.11 11.05 -10.76
C LEU A 47 -3.89 11.38 -9.87
N GLY A 48 -2.69 10.92 -10.23
CA GLY A 48 -1.45 11.26 -9.51
C GLY A 48 -1.12 12.76 -9.56
N HIS A 49 -1.32 13.41 -10.70
CA HIS A 49 -1.07 14.84 -10.90
C HIS A 49 -2.10 15.70 -10.16
N ARG A 50 -3.39 15.31 -10.19
CA ARG A 50 -4.44 15.95 -9.38
C ARG A 50 -4.07 15.98 -7.89
N ARG A 51 -3.58 14.86 -7.36
CA ARG A 51 -3.15 14.74 -5.94
C ARG A 51 -1.86 15.48 -5.60
N ILE A 52 -1.06 15.88 -6.59
CA ILE A 52 0.10 16.76 -6.41
C ILE A 52 -0.39 18.22 -6.33
N LEU A 53 -1.16 18.67 -7.32
CA LEU A 53 -1.70 20.03 -7.38
C LEU A 53 -2.62 20.35 -6.18
N GLN A 54 -3.55 19.46 -5.84
CA GLN A 54 -4.42 19.60 -4.66
C GLN A 54 -3.64 19.71 -3.34
N ARG A 55 -2.46 19.07 -3.22
CA ARG A 55 -1.63 19.20 -2.02
C ARG A 55 -0.98 20.58 -1.94
N GLU A 56 -0.54 21.11 -3.07
CA GLU A 56 0.02 22.46 -3.13
C GLU A 56 -1.05 23.51 -2.81
N ILE A 57 -2.25 23.40 -3.41
CA ILE A 57 -3.40 24.27 -3.13
C ILE A 57 -3.76 24.23 -1.63
N ALA A 58 -3.81 23.03 -1.02
CA ALA A 58 -4.07 22.89 0.40
C ALA A 58 -2.96 23.50 1.28
N ALA A 59 -1.69 23.40 0.85
CA ALA A 59 -0.57 24.03 1.54
C ALA A 59 -0.60 25.56 1.46
N SER A 60 -0.95 26.13 0.29
CA SER A 60 -1.13 27.57 0.11
C SER A 60 -2.31 28.12 0.93
N ARG A 61 -3.46 27.45 0.90
CA ARG A 61 -4.64 27.83 1.73
C ARG A 61 -4.39 27.73 3.23
N GLY A 62 -3.53 26.80 3.66
CA GLY A 62 -3.14 26.62 5.07
C GLY A 62 -2.37 27.79 5.69
N VAL A 63 -2.01 28.82 4.91
CA VAL A 63 -1.29 30.02 5.37
C VAL A 63 -2.21 31.24 5.57
N LEU A 64 -3.44 31.22 5.01
CA LEU A 64 -4.39 32.36 5.03
C LEU A 64 -5.79 31.96 5.55
N GLY A 65 -5.82 31.13 6.60
CA GLY A 65 -7.04 30.44 7.07
C GLY A 65 -7.35 30.58 8.57
N ALA A 66 -6.99 31.70 9.19
CA ALA A 66 -7.46 32.07 10.53
C ALA A 66 -8.08 33.48 10.46
N ASP A 67 -9.27 33.62 11.06
CA ASP A 67 -10.07 34.85 11.25
C ASP A 67 -11.18 35.16 10.23
N SER A 68 -12.38 34.63 10.48
CA SER A 68 -13.65 35.38 10.33
C SER A 68 -14.76 34.71 11.16
N ASN A 69 -15.51 35.51 11.93
CA ASN A 69 -16.40 35.02 12.99
C ASN A 69 -17.80 35.67 12.86
N GLY A 70 -18.84 34.84 12.64
CA GLY A 70 -20.27 35.21 12.77
C GLY A 70 -20.87 36.15 11.70
N PRO A 71 -22.19 36.44 11.74
CA PRO A 71 -23.13 36.17 12.84
C PRO A 71 -24.40 35.35 12.46
N SER A 72 -25.16 35.00 13.50
CA SER A 72 -26.50 34.39 13.43
C SER A 72 -27.51 35.27 14.18
N PRO A 73 -28.83 35.20 13.90
CA PRO A 73 -29.80 35.54 14.95
C PRO A 73 -31.03 34.59 15.08
N HIS A 74 -31.05 33.90 16.24
CA HIS A 74 -32.18 33.71 17.18
C HIS A 74 -33.51 33.00 16.81
N THR A 75 -33.84 31.98 17.63
CA THR A 75 -35.04 31.85 18.52
C THR A 75 -34.85 30.55 19.35
N MET A 76 -34.41 30.59 20.63
CA MET A 76 -35.21 30.57 21.88
C MET A 76 -36.20 29.38 21.97
N THR A 77 -36.27 28.49 22.98
CA THR A 77 -35.96 28.56 24.45
C THR A 77 -35.52 27.20 25.07
N PRO A 78 -34.88 27.19 26.27
CA PRO A 78 -34.57 25.99 27.11
C PRO A 78 -35.75 25.63 28.08
N PRO A 79 -35.69 24.61 28.97
CA PRO A 79 -34.55 23.79 29.46
C PRO A 79 -34.82 22.24 29.38
N GLU A 80 -34.20 21.27 30.08
CA GLU A 80 -33.23 21.22 31.22
C GLU A 80 -32.46 19.86 31.27
N ASN A 81 -31.57 19.70 32.27
CA ASN A 81 -31.00 18.47 32.86
C ASN A 81 -30.60 17.27 31.95
N HIS A 82 -29.29 17.03 31.78
CA HIS A 82 -28.59 16.01 32.58
C HIS A 82 -27.05 15.94 32.33
N ASP A 83 -26.32 15.96 33.44
CA ASP A 83 -25.05 15.28 33.76
C ASP A 83 -23.76 15.44 32.91
N SER A 84 -22.62 15.33 33.60
CA SER A 84 -21.28 15.57 33.09
C SER A 84 -20.56 14.30 32.65
N GLN A 85 -20.04 14.28 31.42
CA GLN A 85 -18.84 13.50 31.07
C GLN A 85 -18.23 13.95 29.74
N SER A 86 -16.98 14.42 29.78
CA SER A 86 -16.19 14.70 28.58
C SER A 86 -15.69 13.40 27.94
N PRO A 87 -16.02 13.09 26.67
CA PRO A 87 -15.29 12.10 25.91
C PRO A 87 -14.01 12.70 25.33
N ALA A 88 -12.88 12.01 25.51
CA ALA A 88 -11.60 12.46 24.96
C ALA A 88 -11.64 12.51 23.41
N SER A 89 -11.11 13.59 22.84
CA SER A 89 -11.06 13.79 21.40
C SER A 89 -10.26 12.67 20.70
N PRO A 90 -10.78 12.06 19.62
CA PRO A 90 -10.09 10.98 18.93
C PRO A 90 -8.86 11.53 18.20
N ARG A 91 -7.68 11.22 18.73
CA ARG A 91 -6.39 11.51 18.09
C ARG A 91 -6.36 10.85 16.71
N VAL A 92 -6.50 11.65 15.66
CA VAL A 92 -6.38 11.20 14.26
C VAL A 92 -4.92 10.81 14.01
N GLU A 93 -4.57 9.56 14.30
CA GLU A 93 -3.26 9.03 13.93
C GLU A 93 -3.16 8.94 12.42
N GLU A 94 -2.41 9.87 11.83
CA GLU A 94 -2.13 9.93 10.41
C GLU A 94 -1.61 8.56 9.94
N ARG A 95 -2.41 7.86 9.12
CA ARG A 95 -2.12 6.50 8.66
C ARG A 95 -0.97 6.51 7.65
N THR A 96 0.25 6.68 8.17
CA THR A 96 1.47 6.72 7.37
C THR A 96 1.55 5.46 6.49
N LYS A 97 1.75 5.68 5.19
CA LYS A 97 1.77 4.59 4.20
C LYS A 97 2.94 3.65 4.55
N ARG A 98 2.62 2.43 4.98
CA ARG A 98 3.61 1.40 5.37
C ARG A 98 4.69 1.28 4.31
N ARG A 99 5.92 1.64 4.65
CA ARG A 99 7.06 1.64 3.72
C ARG A 99 7.38 0.21 3.29
N TYR A 100 7.43 -0.03 1.98
CA TYR A 100 7.76 -1.33 1.43
C TYR A 100 9.17 -1.77 1.86
N ARG A 101 9.25 -2.91 2.55
CA ARG A 101 10.51 -3.55 2.93
C ARG A 101 10.81 -4.66 1.93
N ARG A 102 11.98 -4.59 1.28
CA ARG A 102 12.42 -5.63 0.33
C ARG A 102 12.62 -6.95 1.08
N LYS A 103 12.22 -8.06 0.46
CA LYS A 103 12.50 -9.43 0.94
C LYS A 103 13.84 -9.92 0.36
N PRO A 104 14.55 -10.85 1.03
CA PRO A 104 15.71 -11.50 0.42
C PRO A 104 15.29 -12.30 -0.82
N ARG A 105 16.23 -12.51 -1.75
CA ARG A 105 16.03 -13.44 -2.87
C ARG A 105 16.03 -14.89 -2.35
N PRO A 106 15.23 -15.80 -2.92
CA PRO A 106 15.35 -17.23 -2.63
C PRO A 106 16.67 -17.78 -3.19
N ASP A 107 17.16 -18.88 -2.62
CA ASP A 107 18.22 -19.67 -3.27
C ASP A 107 17.60 -20.56 -4.37
N ILE A 108 18.33 -20.72 -5.46
CA ILE A 108 18.03 -21.61 -6.58
C ILE A 108 18.46 -23.04 -6.27
N ASN A 109 19.47 -23.22 -5.41
CA ASN A 109 20.06 -24.52 -5.04
C ASN A 109 19.36 -25.20 -3.85
N ALA A 110 18.45 -24.50 -3.17
CA ALA A 110 17.73 -25.07 -2.04
C ALA A 110 16.62 -26.02 -2.55
N PRO A 111 16.48 -27.22 -1.96
CA PRO A 111 15.32 -28.08 -2.18
C PRO A 111 14.02 -27.30 -2.01
N GLN A 112 13.03 -27.59 -2.85
CA GLN A 112 11.72 -26.93 -2.76
C GLN A 112 10.83 -27.68 -1.78
N LYS A 113 10.23 -26.95 -0.82
CA LYS A 113 9.30 -27.54 0.14
C LYS A 113 8.08 -28.11 -0.61
N PRO A 114 7.71 -29.38 -0.39
CA PRO A 114 6.59 -30.01 -1.08
C PRO A 114 5.25 -29.42 -0.63
N LYS A 115 4.25 -29.65 -1.47
CA LYS A 115 2.86 -29.25 -1.25
C LYS A 115 2.23 -30.14 -0.17
N THR A 116 1.24 -29.60 0.55
CA THR A 116 0.48 -30.39 1.52
C THR A 116 -0.58 -31.24 0.81
N ALA A 117 -1.10 -32.25 1.50
CA ALA A 117 -2.17 -33.13 1.02
C ALA A 117 -3.36 -32.36 0.41
N TYR A 118 -3.83 -31.32 1.11
CA TYR A 118 -4.90 -30.44 0.64
C TYR A 118 -4.54 -29.70 -0.66
N VAL A 119 -3.29 -29.22 -0.81
CA VAL A 119 -2.86 -28.50 -2.01
C VAL A 119 -2.68 -29.46 -3.19
N ASN A 120 -2.13 -30.66 -2.96
CA ASN A 120 -2.06 -31.71 -3.98
C ASN A 120 -3.46 -32.14 -4.45
N PHE A 121 -4.40 -32.34 -3.53
CA PHE A 121 -5.81 -32.59 -3.85
C PHE A 121 -6.44 -31.42 -4.62
N ALA A 122 -6.19 -30.18 -4.20
CA ALA A 122 -6.73 -28.99 -4.86
C ALA A 122 -6.20 -28.81 -6.29
N ASP A 123 -4.92 -29.12 -6.52
CA ASP A 123 -4.31 -29.05 -7.84
C ASP A 123 -4.79 -30.19 -8.74
N ASN A 124 -4.93 -31.41 -8.20
CA ASN A 124 -5.59 -32.52 -8.90
C ASN A 124 -7.03 -32.16 -9.29
N LEU A 125 -7.80 -31.57 -8.38
CA LEU A 125 -9.18 -31.15 -8.65
C LEU A 125 -9.27 -30.03 -9.71
N ARG A 126 -8.26 -29.15 -9.80
CA ARG A 126 -8.15 -28.13 -10.87
C ARG A 126 -7.80 -28.69 -12.24
N THR A 127 -7.45 -29.97 -12.36
CA THR A 127 -7.29 -30.60 -13.70
C THR A 127 -8.63 -30.88 -14.38
N ASP A 128 -9.73 -30.97 -13.61
CA ASP A 128 -11.09 -31.10 -14.12
C ASP A 128 -11.51 -29.83 -14.89
N PRO A 129 -11.86 -29.91 -16.19
CA PRO A 129 -12.34 -28.76 -16.97
C PRO A 129 -13.57 -28.06 -16.36
N ALA A 130 -14.42 -28.79 -15.63
CA ALA A 130 -15.58 -28.24 -14.94
C ALA A 130 -15.20 -27.39 -13.71
N ILE A 131 -13.98 -27.55 -13.19
CA ILE A 131 -13.44 -26.76 -12.07
C ILE A 131 -12.53 -25.65 -12.56
N SER A 132 -11.63 -25.92 -13.51
CA SER A 132 -10.67 -24.93 -14.00
C SER A 132 -11.30 -23.73 -14.73
N SER A 133 -12.53 -23.89 -15.22
CA SER A 133 -13.33 -22.82 -15.85
C SER A 133 -14.03 -21.89 -14.86
N LEU A 134 -14.07 -22.22 -13.56
CA LEU A 134 -14.72 -21.41 -12.53
C LEU A 134 -13.83 -20.23 -12.07
N SER A 135 -14.42 -19.24 -11.39
CA SER A 135 -13.63 -18.16 -10.80
C SER A 135 -12.74 -18.70 -9.67
N PHE A 136 -11.59 -18.06 -9.39
CA PHE A 136 -10.69 -18.45 -8.31
C PHE A 136 -11.40 -18.63 -6.95
N VAL A 137 -12.40 -17.79 -6.67
CA VAL A 137 -13.17 -17.86 -5.42
C VAL A 137 -14.08 -19.09 -5.40
N ASP A 138 -14.73 -19.41 -6.53
CA ASP A 138 -15.61 -20.57 -6.65
C ASP A 138 -14.81 -21.88 -6.63
N ILE A 139 -13.64 -21.92 -7.29
CA ILE A 139 -12.66 -23.01 -7.18
C ILE A 139 -12.28 -23.24 -5.71
N ALA A 140 -11.95 -22.17 -4.98
CA ALA A 140 -11.56 -22.29 -3.57
C ALA A 140 -12.70 -22.86 -2.69
N ARG A 141 -13.96 -22.46 -2.94
CA ARG A 141 -15.13 -23.04 -2.24
C ARG A 141 -15.32 -24.51 -2.58
N GLU A 142 -15.26 -24.88 -3.86
CA GLU A 142 -15.53 -26.26 -4.30
C GLU A 142 -14.42 -27.24 -3.90
N VAL A 143 -13.14 -26.81 -3.92
CA VAL A 143 -12.02 -27.57 -3.32
C VAL A 143 -12.28 -27.83 -1.85
N GLY A 144 -12.63 -26.79 -1.08
CA GLY A 144 -12.91 -26.93 0.35
C GLY A 144 -14.06 -27.90 0.64
N ARG A 145 -15.15 -27.78 -0.12
CA ARG A 145 -16.33 -28.66 -0.03
C ARG A 145 -15.99 -30.11 -0.35
N ARG A 146 -15.30 -30.38 -1.47
CA ARG A 146 -14.92 -31.75 -1.84
C ARG A 146 -13.91 -32.37 -0.88
N TRP A 147 -12.99 -31.59 -0.31
CA TRP A 147 -12.04 -32.08 0.70
C TRP A 147 -12.72 -32.45 2.02
N GLN A 148 -13.70 -31.66 2.47
CA GLN A 148 -14.48 -31.98 3.68
C GLN A 148 -15.41 -33.19 3.48
N ALA A 149 -15.94 -33.38 2.26
CA ALA A 149 -16.77 -34.53 1.91
C ALA A 149 -15.97 -35.78 1.51
N LEU A 150 -14.63 -35.73 1.50
CA LEU A 150 -13.78 -36.83 1.07
C LEU A 150 -13.78 -37.95 2.13
N PRO A 151 -13.93 -39.24 1.74
CA PRO A 151 -13.84 -40.36 2.69
C PRO A 151 -12.49 -40.36 3.43
N PRO A 152 -12.45 -40.76 4.71
CA PRO A 152 -11.23 -40.70 5.53
C PRO A 152 -10.10 -41.53 4.93
N GLU A 153 -10.39 -42.66 4.29
CA GLU A 153 -9.42 -43.51 3.60
C GLU A 153 -8.74 -42.78 2.43
N GLN A 154 -9.52 -42.17 1.53
CA GLN A 154 -8.98 -41.42 0.40
C GLN A 154 -8.19 -40.20 0.87
N LYS A 155 -8.71 -39.50 1.89
CA LYS A 155 -8.01 -38.38 2.53
C LYS A 155 -6.67 -38.80 3.13
N HIS A 156 -6.64 -39.98 3.78
CA HIS A 156 -5.43 -40.55 4.34
C HIS A 156 -4.40 -40.88 3.25
N THR A 157 -4.79 -41.35 2.06
CA THR A 157 -3.87 -41.53 0.93
C THR A 157 -3.14 -40.23 0.56
N TRP A 158 -3.86 -39.10 0.47
CA TRP A 158 -3.25 -37.79 0.21
C TRP A 158 -2.34 -37.32 1.35
N GLU A 159 -2.74 -37.58 2.61
CA GLU A 159 -1.95 -37.26 3.80
C GLU A 159 -0.65 -38.08 3.86
N CYS A 160 -0.70 -39.38 3.57
CA CYS A 160 0.46 -40.26 3.49
C CYS A 160 1.43 -39.87 2.38
N GLN A 161 0.93 -39.54 1.17
CA GLN A 161 1.81 -39.08 0.08
C GLN A 161 2.50 -37.78 0.46
N ALA A 162 1.77 -36.77 0.98
CA ALA A 162 2.36 -35.51 1.38
C ALA A 162 3.33 -35.64 2.57
N ALA A 163 3.10 -36.60 3.47
CA ALA A 163 4.03 -36.92 4.56
C ALA A 163 5.33 -37.55 4.02
N ARG A 164 5.23 -38.47 3.06
CA ARG A 164 6.39 -39.04 2.36
C ARG A 164 7.18 -37.97 1.62
N ASP A 165 6.51 -37.13 0.83
CA ASP A 165 7.16 -36.03 0.11
C ASP A 165 7.91 -35.10 1.09
N MET A 166 7.32 -34.81 2.26
CA MET A 166 7.95 -34.01 3.31
C MET A 166 9.20 -34.68 3.87
N GLN A 167 9.17 -36.00 4.13
CA GLN A 167 10.30 -36.75 4.62
C GLN A 167 11.46 -36.77 3.60
N GLU A 168 11.15 -36.97 2.31
CA GLU A 168 12.14 -36.91 1.23
C GLU A 168 12.75 -35.50 1.10
N TYR A 169 11.95 -34.44 1.28
CA TYR A 169 12.43 -33.06 1.34
C TYR A 169 13.29 -32.76 2.58
N GLU A 170 12.96 -33.31 3.75
CA GLU A 170 13.76 -33.13 4.97
C GLU A 170 15.16 -33.76 4.81
N ALA A 171 15.24 -34.96 4.23
CA ALA A 171 16.52 -35.59 3.89
C ALA A 171 17.34 -34.76 2.88
N GLN A 172 16.73 -34.29 1.80
CA GLN A 172 17.39 -33.39 0.82
C GLN A 172 17.86 -32.08 1.47
N MET A 173 17.08 -31.53 2.40
CA MET A 173 17.44 -30.31 3.14
C MET A 173 18.62 -30.55 4.09
N ASP A 174 18.74 -31.73 4.70
CA ASP A 174 19.88 -32.07 5.56
C ASP A 174 21.17 -32.24 4.76
N GLU A 175 21.12 -32.88 3.60
CA GLU A 175 22.26 -32.93 2.66
C GLU A 175 22.64 -31.51 2.19
N TYR A 176 21.66 -30.73 1.72
CA TYR A 176 21.88 -29.36 1.25
C TYR A 176 22.50 -28.44 2.32
N LYS A 177 22.14 -28.58 3.61
CA LYS A 177 22.77 -27.83 4.72
C LYS A 177 24.28 -28.04 4.84
N THR A 178 24.80 -29.19 4.39
CA THR A 178 26.26 -29.47 4.38
C THR A 178 26.98 -28.83 3.20
N THR A 179 26.25 -28.43 2.15
CA THR A 179 26.81 -27.96 0.89
C THR A 179 27.28 -26.49 0.97
N GLU A 180 28.36 -26.16 0.26
CA GLU A 180 28.90 -24.80 0.16
C GLU A 180 27.86 -23.76 -0.34
N ASN A 181 26.92 -24.18 -1.19
CA ASN A 181 25.80 -23.34 -1.65
C ASN A 181 24.97 -22.81 -0.47
N TYR A 182 24.60 -23.67 0.49
CA TYR A 182 23.89 -23.25 1.70
C TYR A 182 24.72 -22.26 2.52
N ARG A 183 26.04 -22.50 2.68
CA ARG A 183 26.95 -21.58 3.38
C ARG A 183 26.98 -20.19 2.72
N ARG A 184 27.08 -20.14 1.38
CA ARG A 184 27.02 -18.89 0.60
C ARG A 184 25.69 -18.17 0.79
N TYR A 185 24.58 -18.89 0.73
CA TYR A 185 23.25 -18.31 0.92
C TYR A 185 23.02 -17.80 2.34
N GLN A 186 23.50 -18.51 3.38
CA GLN A 186 23.49 -18.03 4.76
C GLN A 186 24.29 -16.73 4.93
N ASN A 187 25.45 -16.60 4.27
CA ASN A 187 26.23 -15.37 4.27
C ASN A 187 25.50 -14.23 3.55
N TYR A 188 24.85 -14.50 2.41
CA TYR A 188 23.96 -13.54 1.74
C TYR A 188 22.81 -13.07 2.65
N LEU A 189 22.13 -13.99 3.37
CA LEU A 189 21.05 -13.64 4.28
C LEU A 189 21.50 -12.78 5.47
N LYS A 190 22.72 -13.01 5.99
CA LYS A 190 23.35 -12.17 7.02
C LYS A 190 23.61 -10.76 6.49
N ALA A 191 24.27 -10.63 5.35
CA ALA A 191 24.55 -9.35 4.70
C ALA A 191 23.25 -8.59 4.38
N PHE A 192 22.26 -9.25 3.79
CA PHE A 192 20.95 -8.66 3.50
C PHE A 192 20.24 -8.13 4.76
N ARG A 193 20.31 -8.88 5.88
CA ARG A 193 19.73 -8.43 7.16
C ARG A 193 20.46 -7.20 7.70
N GLN A 194 21.78 -7.15 7.56
CA GLN A 194 22.63 -6.02 7.97
C GLN A 194 22.34 -4.78 7.12
N ASP A 195 22.25 -4.90 5.80
CA ASP A 195 21.86 -3.80 4.88
C ASP A 195 20.47 -3.24 5.21
N GLN A 196 19.51 -4.12 5.53
CA GLN A 196 18.17 -3.70 5.95
C GLN A 196 18.18 -2.90 7.26
N PHE A 197 19.13 -3.18 8.18
CA PHE A 197 19.27 -2.48 9.46
C PHE A 197 20.09 -1.18 9.33
N GLN A 198 21.16 -1.19 8.53
CA GLN A 198 21.94 0.01 8.23
C GLN A 198 21.12 1.00 7.41
N GLY A 199 20.36 0.54 6.41
CA GLY A 199 19.44 1.37 5.62
C GLY A 199 18.27 1.99 6.40
N THR A 200 18.07 1.57 7.65
CA THR A 200 17.19 2.28 8.61
C THR A 200 17.95 3.28 9.50
N ARG A 201 19.20 3.01 9.90
CA ARG A 201 20.04 3.93 10.71
C ARG A 201 20.68 5.07 9.89
N SER A 202 21.02 4.85 8.62
CA SER A 202 21.60 5.88 7.75
C SER A 202 20.57 6.82 7.12
N ARG A 203 19.27 6.48 7.22
CA ARG A 203 18.15 7.34 6.80
C ARG A 203 17.37 7.93 7.98
N SER A 204 17.89 7.78 9.19
CA SER A 204 17.51 8.56 10.37
C SER A 204 18.45 9.74 10.59
N THR A 205 18.97 10.35 9.51
CA THR A 205 19.02 11.81 9.53
C THR A 205 17.59 12.31 9.70
N PRO A 206 17.33 13.28 10.59
CA PRO A 206 16.09 14.04 10.49
C PRO A 206 15.96 14.58 9.07
N LYS A 207 14.75 14.91 8.61
CA LYS A 207 14.63 15.88 7.52
C LYS A 207 15.19 17.19 8.05
N SER A 208 16.49 17.41 7.90
CA SER A 208 17.15 18.68 8.13
C SER A 208 16.54 19.64 7.13
N SER A 209 15.56 20.41 7.63
CA SER A 209 15.15 21.72 7.13
C SER A 209 15.54 21.97 5.67
N TRP A 210 14.62 21.74 4.75
CA TRP A 210 14.65 22.34 3.40
C TRP A 210 14.35 23.87 3.46
N TRP A 211 14.70 24.51 4.58
CA TRP A 211 14.39 25.87 5.01
C TRP A 211 15.61 26.47 5.75
N SER A 212 16.82 26.23 5.25
CA SER A 212 18.06 26.74 5.87
C SER A 212 19.11 27.09 4.83
N ASN A 213 18.72 27.95 3.87
CA ASN A 213 19.58 28.95 3.24
C ASN A 213 18.74 29.85 2.32
N PHE A 214 18.22 30.94 2.88
CA PHE A 214 18.05 32.23 2.18
C PHE A 214 17.98 33.31 3.26
N LYS A 215 19.13 33.94 3.52
CA LYS A 215 19.26 35.11 4.37
C LYS A 215 20.37 35.98 3.80
N VAL A 216 20.12 37.29 3.80
CA VAL A 216 20.80 38.34 3.00
C VAL A 216 20.40 38.29 1.54
#